data_AF-A0A1G0DMM8-F1
#
_entry.id   AF-A0A1G0DMM8-F1
#
_cell.length_a   1.000
_cell.length_b   1.000
_cell.length_c   1.000
_cell.angle_alpha   90.00
_cell.angle_beta   90.00
_cell.angle_gamma   90.00
#
_symmetry.space_group_name_H-M   'P 1'
#
loop_
_entity.id
_entity.type
_entity.pdbx_description
1 polymer ?
#
loop_
_entity_poly.entity_id
_entity_poly.type
_entity_poly.pdbx_seq_one_letter_code
_entity_poly.pdbx_strand_id
1 'polypeptide(L)'
;MSDTKNKKKSKPKKKRIKAGNGKLTAAGRRKLFIEAYITNGGNATEAAKTAGYSEKTAYSQGGRLLKHAEIQQLLAQRQQQLAEKYELTTESIIAELSKLVHADIRLLFDANGALKPMKDWPDGVASAVGGVEVVEMAGGMNINGESGVSHVPMFTKKVKLWDKNSAIEKAMKHLGMFKEDNNQKGLLGDLPRGTVKAIMERLRGIPG
;
A
#
# COMPACT_ATOMS: atom_id res chain seq x y z
N MET A 1 -56.44 38.76 35.37
CA MET A 1 -55.13 38.72 34.69
C MET A 1 -54.04 38.81 35.74
N SER A 2 -53.35 37.71 36.04
CA SER A 2 -52.05 37.73 36.72
C SER A 2 -51.36 36.38 36.51
N ASP A 3 -50.54 36.33 35.46
CA ASP A 3 -49.69 35.20 35.08
C ASP A 3 -48.61 34.91 36.13
N THR A 4 -48.60 33.69 36.65
CA THR A 4 -47.54 33.18 37.53
C THR A 4 -46.35 32.69 36.69
N LYS A 5 -45.33 33.53 36.47
CA LYS A 5 -44.09 33.14 35.78
C LYS A 5 -43.19 32.26 36.66
N ASN A 6 -43.01 31.02 36.20
CA ASN A 6 -42.11 29.99 36.74
C ASN A 6 -40.62 30.35 36.52
N LYS A 7 -39.86 30.60 37.60
CA LYS A 7 -38.40 30.86 37.55
C LYS A 7 -37.60 29.54 37.48
N LYS A 8 -37.07 29.20 36.30
CA LYS A 8 -36.09 28.11 36.14
C LYS A 8 -34.76 28.47 36.84
N LYS A 9 -34.40 27.72 37.88
CA LYS A 9 -33.08 27.80 38.56
C LYS A 9 -31.97 27.29 37.62
N SER A 10 -30.91 28.07 37.44
CA SER A 10 -29.72 27.70 36.65
C SER A 10 -28.84 26.71 37.42
N LYS A 11 -28.37 25.66 36.74
CA LYS A 11 -27.46 24.65 37.32
C LYS A 11 -26.02 25.18 37.40
N PRO A 12 -25.24 24.84 38.44
CA PRO A 12 -23.90 25.38 38.64
C PRO A 12 -22.91 24.83 37.60
N LYS A 13 -22.10 25.72 37.01
CA LYS A 13 -21.03 25.34 36.07
C LYS A 13 -19.92 24.59 36.81
N LYS A 14 -19.72 23.31 36.49
CA LYS A 14 -18.62 22.48 37.02
C LYS A 14 -17.26 23.11 36.68
N LYS A 15 -16.44 23.39 37.69
CA LYS A 15 -15.04 23.86 37.54
C LYS A 15 -14.26 22.84 36.70
N ARG A 16 -13.68 23.28 35.57
CA ARG A 16 -12.80 22.44 34.74
C ARG A 16 -11.50 22.20 35.50
N ILE A 17 -11.25 20.95 35.88
CA ILE A 17 -9.96 20.53 36.42
C ILE A 17 -8.94 20.61 35.27
N LYS A 18 -7.84 21.34 35.47
CA LYS A 18 -6.74 21.42 34.51
C LYS A 18 -6.17 20.01 34.31
N ALA A 19 -6.15 19.55 33.06
CA ALA A 19 -5.57 18.26 32.69
C ALA A 19 -4.04 18.35 32.76
N GLY A 20 -3.49 18.08 33.94
CA GLY A 20 -2.09 17.77 34.15
C GLY A 20 -2.00 16.51 35.01
N ASN A 21 -1.23 15.54 34.53
CA ASN A 21 -0.72 14.33 35.20
C ASN A 21 -1.39 13.00 34.84
N GLY A 22 -0.76 12.31 33.88
CA GLY A 22 -0.96 10.90 33.57
C GLY A 22 -1.32 10.66 32.11
N LYS A 23 -0.37 10.87 31.18
CA LYS A 23 -0.40 10.44 29.76
C LYS A 23 0.81 11.00 29.02
N LEU A 24 1.34 10.23 28.05
CA LEU A 24 2.47 10.56 27.16
C LEU A 24 2.63 12.07 26.90
N THR A 25 3.88 12.55 26.98
CA THR A 25 4.21 13.93 26.62
C THR A 25 3.72 14.27 25.22
N ALA A 26 3.51 15.56 24.93
CA ALA A 26 3.10 15.98 23.59
C ALA A 26 4.08 15.48 22.51
N ALA A 27 5.38 15.47 22.81
CA ALA A 27 6.42 14.90 21.95
C ALA A 27 6.26 13.37 21.78
N GLY A 28 5.99 12.63 22.86
CA GLY A 28 5.74 11.19 22.81
C GLY A 28 4.54 10.83 21.93
N ARG A 29 3.44 11.59 22.01
CA ARG A 29 2.27 11.37 21.13
C ARG A 29 2.54 11.68 19.66
N ARG A 30 3.38 12.67 19.34
CA ARG A 30 3.80 12.94 17.95
C ARG A 30 4.62 11.79 17.37
N LYS A 31 5.54 11.21 18.15
CA LYS A 31 6.32 10.03 17.72
C LYS A 31 5.40 8.84 17.44
N LEU A 32 4.48 8.53 18.36
CA LEU A 32 3.50 7.46 18.15
C LEU A 32 2.60 7.71 16.93
N PHE A 33 2.23 8.97 16.68
CA PHE A 33 1.47 9.34 15.50
C PHE A 33 2.23 9.03 14.21
N ILE A 34 3.52 9.35 14.14
CA ILE A 34 4.37 9.08 12.96
C ILE A 34 4.45 7.57 12.70
N GLU A 35 4.77 6.77 13.72
CA GLU A 35 4.86 5.31 13.55
C GLU A 35 3.52 4.71 13.10
N ALA A 36 2.41 5.13 13.74
CA ALA A 36 1.08 4.66 13.37
C ALA A 36 0.68 5.08 11.95
N TYR A 37 1.06 6.29 11.53
CA TYR A 37 0.77 6.82 10.19
C TYR A 37 1.51 6.06 9.09
N ILE A 38 2.77 5.69 9.33
CA ILE A 38 3.53 4.85 8.40
C ILE A 38 2.91 3.44 8.35
N THR A 39 2.59 2.88 9.52
CA THR A 39 2.12 1.49 9.64
C THR A 39 0.77 1.26 8.97
N ASN A 40 -0.14 2.24 9.04
CA ASN A 40 -1.48 2.13 8.49
C ASN A 40 -1.61 2.62 7.03
N GLY A 41 -0.48 2.87 6.35
CA GLY A 41 -0.47 3.30 4.94
C GLY A 41 -0.92 4.75 4.72
N GLY A 42 -0.86 5.61 5.73
CA GLY A 42 -1.13 7.04 5.60
C GLY A 42 -2.52 7.49 6.03
N ASN A 43 -3.22 6.71 6.86
CA ASN A 43 -4.49 7.11 7.46
C ASN A 43 -4.27 7.99 8.71
N ALA A 44 -4.40 9.31 8.53
CA ALA A 44 -4.17 10.29 9.59
C ALA A 44 -5.13 10.17 10.79
N THR A 45 -6.38 9.78 10.54
CA THR A 45 -7.40 9.70 11.59
C THR A 45 -7.12 8.52 12.50
N GLU A 46 -6.84 7.37 11.92
CA GLU A 46 -6.50 6.16 12.65
C GLU A 46 -5.17 6.32 13.40
N ALA A 47 -4.16 6.93 12.76
CA ALA A 47 -2.88 7.22 13.40
C ALA A 47 -3.04 8.11 14.65
N ALA A 48 -3.93 9.11 14.59
CA ALA A 48 -4.23 9.97 15.74
C ALA A 48 -4.91 9.20 16.88
N LYS A 49 -5.82 8.26 16.58
CA LYS A 49 -6.44 7.40 17.60
C LYS A 49 -5.37 6.52 18.27
N THR A 50 -4.55 5.84 17.48
CA THR A 50 -3.46 4.97 17.96
C THR A 50 -2.45 5.75 18.81
N ALA A 51 -2.16 7.00 18.45
CA ALA A 51 -1.27 7.87 19.21
C ALA A 51 -1.88 8.47 20.50
N GLY A 52 -3.10 8.08 20.86
CA GLY A 52 -3.76 8.51 22.09
C GLY A 52 -4.36 9.93 22.03
N TYR A 53 -4.67 10.44 20.83
CA TYR A 53 -5.55 11.61 20.70
C TYR A 53 -7.01 11.21 20.92
N SER A 54 -7.85 12.18 21.33
CA SER A 54 -9.27 11.91 21.56
C SER A 54 -9.94 11.41 20.28
N GLU A 55 -10.65 10.29 20.35
CA GLU A 55 -11.37 9.72 19.21
C GLU A 55 -12.34 10.73 18.57
N LYS A 56 -13.01 11.53 19.39
CA LYS A 56 -13.96 12.57 18.94
C LYS A 56 -13.30 13.66 18.09
N THR A 57 -11.99 13.86 18.25
CA THR A 57 -11.24 14.88 17.51
C THR A 57 -10.11 14.30 16.67
N ALA A 58 -10.01 12.97 16.55
CA ALA A 58 -8.90 12.33 15.85
C ALA A 58 -8.82 12.74 14.38
N TYR A 59 -9.97 12.93 13.71
CA TYR A 59 -10.04 13.40 12.33
C TYR A 59 -9.39 14.78 12.15
N SER A 60 -9.79 15.77 12.96
CA SER A 60 -9.24 17.13 12.87
C SER A 60 -7.80 17.21 13.35
N GLN A 61 -7.47 16.44 14.39
CA GLN A 61 -6.12 16.37 14.93
C GLN A 61 -5.14 15.72 13.95
N GLY A 62 -5.50 14.62 13.31
CA GLY A 62 -4.67 13.95 12.30
C GLY A 62 -4.35 14.89 11.14
N GLY A 63 -5.37 15.54 10.58
CA GLY A 63 -5.18 16.54 9.51
C GLY A 63 -4.32 17.73 9.94
N ARG A 64 -4.45 18.19 11.19
CA ARG A 64 -3.62 19.27 11.74
C ARG A 64 -2.17 18.83 11.93
N LEU A 65 -1.93 17.63 12.47
CA LEU A 65 -0.59 17.09 12.70
C LEU A 65 0.21 17.02 11.40
N LEU A 66 -0.41 16.59 10.30
CA LEU A 66 0.23 16.56 8.99
C LEU A 66 0.57 17.95 8.43
N LYS A 67 -0.02 19.04 8.92
CA LYS A 67 0.34 20.40 8.48
C LYS A 67 1.52 20.99 9.27
N HIS A 68 1.96 20.34 10.33
CA HIS A 68 3.09 20.82 11.12
C HIS A 68 4.41 20.44 10.44
N ALA A 69 5.21 21.43 10.07
CA ALA A 69 6.50 21.24 9.39
C ALA A 69 7.45 20.30 10.16
N GLU A 70 7.52 20.41 11.48
CA GLU A 70 8.31 19.53 12.35
C GLU A 70 7.86 18.05 12.22
N ILE A 71 6.56 17.79 12.11
CA ILE A 71 6.03 16.42 11.96
C ILE A 71 6.32 15.90 10.56
N GLN A 72 6.20 16.74 9.53
CA GLN A 72 6.57 16.38 8.15
C GLN A 72 8.05 16.01 8.04
N GLN A 73 8.94 16.79 8.67
CA GLN A 73 10.38 16.50 8.71
C GLN A 73 10.67 15.19 9.42
N LEU A 74 10.10 14.97 10.61
CA LEU A 74 10.29 13.72 11.35
C LEU A 74 9.71 12.51 10.63
N LEU A 75 8.57 12.66 9.94
CA LEU A 75 7.98 11.62 9.11
C LEU A 75 8.90 11.26 7.94
N ALA A 76 9.39 12.25 7.20
CA ALA A 76 10.30 12.04 6.08
C ALA A 76 11.61 11.37 6.53
N GLN A 77 12.22 11.86 7.62
CA GLN A 77 13.42 11.25 8.20
C GLN A 77 13.16 9.79 8.60
N ARG A 78 12.01 9.51 9.23
CA ARG A 78 11.68 8.15 9.66
C ARG A 78 11.43 7.22 8.48
N GLN A 79 10.76 7.68 7.44
CA GLN A 79 10.57 6.94 6.19
C GLN A 79 11.91 6.64 5.51
N GLN A 80 12.81 7.61 5.45
CA GLN A 80 14.15 7.43 4.91
C GLN A 80 14.95 6.39 5.72
N GLN A 81 14.94 6.46 7.05
CA GLN A 81 15.58 5.44 7.90
C GLN A 81 15.04 4.04 7.67
N LEU A 82 13.73 3.89 7.43
CA LEU A 82 13.14 2.60 7.08
C LEU A 82 13.62 2.15 5.70
N ALA A 83 13.61 3.04 4.72
CA ALA A 83 14.08 2.73 3.37
C ALA A 83 15.55 2.28 3.39
N GLU A 84 16.41 2.99 4.10
CA GLU A 84 17.83 2.63 4.28
C GLU A 84 18.00 1.30 5.02
N LYS A 85 17.30 1.12 6.15
CA LYS A 85 17.37 -0.11 6.95
C LYS A 85 16.98 -1.37 6.16
N TYR A 86 16.01 -1.24 5.26
CA TYR A 86 15.49 -2.35 4.46
C TYR A 86 15.96 -2.31 3.01
N GLU A 87 16.95 -1.47 2.68
CA GLU A 87 17.53 -1.34 1.34
C GLU A 87 16.47 -1.11 0.24
N LEU A 88 15.39 -0.40 0.57
CA LEU A 88 14.31 -0.04 -0.34
C LEU A 88 14.68 1.23 -1.12
N THR A 89 15.68 1.12 -1.99
CA THR A 89 16.06 2.18 -2.92
C THR A 89 15.27 2.07 -4.22
N THR A 90 15.25 3.13 -5.01
CA THR A 90 14.64 3.10 -6.34
C THR A 90 15.26 1.99 -7.21
N GLU A 91 16.58 1.83 -7.15
CA GLU A 91 17.33 0.81 -7.88
C GLU A 91 16.94 -0.60 -7.44
N SER A 92 16.81 -0.86 -6.13
CA SER A 92 16.45 -2.20 -5.64
C SER A 92 15.03 -2.59 -6.03
N ILE A 93 14.10 -1.65 -5.98
CA ILE A 93 12.71 -1.87 -6.41
C ILE A 93 12.62 -2.10 -7.93
N ILE A 94 13.37 -1.34 -8.74
CA ILE A 94 13.42 -1.55 -10.19
C ILE A 94 14.06 -2.89 -10.52
N ALA A 95 15.13 -3.28 -9.83
CA ALA A 95 15.76 -4.58 -10.01
C ALA A 95 14.78 -5.72 -9.71
N GLU A 96 13.97 -5.60 -8.65
CA GLU A 96 12.95 -6.60 -8.34
C GLU A 96 11.81 -6.62 -9.37
N LEU A 97 11.32 -5.46 -9.80
CA LEU A 97 10.33 -5.37 -10.90
C LEU A 97 10.86 -6.01 -12.18
N SER A 98 12.13 -5.79 -12.51
CA SER A 98 12.80 -6.37 -13.67
C SER A 98 12.77 -7.90 -13.64
N LYS A 99 13.02 -8.54 -12.48
CA LYS A 99 12.90 -9.99 -12.32
C LYS A 99 11.50 -10.50 -12.68
N LEU A 100 10.44 -9.82 -12.21
CA LEU A 100 9.06 -10.19 -12.54
C LEU A 100 8.74 -9.99 -14.04
N VAL A 101 9.23 -8.90 -14.64
CA VAL A 101 9.07 -8.61 -16.07
C VAL A 101 9.84 -9.59 -16.95
N HIS A 102 10.96 -10.13 -16.50
CA HIS A 102 11.78 -11.06 -17.27
C HIS A 102 11.66 -12.52 -16.82
N ALA A 103 10.75 -12.82 -15.89
CA ALA A 103 10.53 -14.17 -15.39
C ALA A 103 10.21 -15.14 -16.53
N ASP A 104 11.00 -16.22 -16.60
CA ASP A 104 10.82 -17.32 -17.55
C ASP A 104 10.58 -18.62 -16.77
N ILE A 105 9.34 -19.10 -16.82
CA ILE A 105 8.91 -20.30 -16.09
C ILE A 105 9.67 -21.55 -16.50
N ARG A 106 10.21 -21.62 -17.72
CA ARG A 106 10.95 -22.78 -18.24
C ARG A 106 12.20 -23.06 -17.42
N LEU A 107 12.77 -22.03 -16.78
CA LEU A 107 13.94 -22.15 -15.92
C LEU A 107 13.69 -23.00 -14.67
N LEU A 108 12.43 -23.17 -14.27
CA LEU A 108 12.04 -24.03 -13.14
C LEU A 108 12.04 -25.52 -13.49
N PHE A 109 12.15 -25.88 -14.76
CA PHE A 109 12.09 -27.27 -15.23
C PHE A 109 13.46 -27.74 -15.72
N ASP A 110 13.73 -29.03 -15.56
CA ASP A 110 14.91 -29.69 -16.11
C ASP A 110 14.71 -30.08 -17.60
N ALA A 111 15.72 -30.71 -18.19
CA ALA A 111 15.68 -31.11 -19.60
C ALA A 111 14.60 -32.16 -19.91
N ASN A 112 14.12 -32.88 -18.89
CA ASN A 112 13.07 -33.89 -19.02
C ASN A 112 11.66 -33.31 -18.76
N GLY A 113 11.56 -32.00 -18.47
CA GLY A 113 10.30 -31.34 -18.13
C GLY A 113 9.83 -31.57 -16.70
N ALA A 114 10.68 -32.12 -15.82
CA ALA A 114 10.38 -32.24 -14.40
C ALA A 114 10.71 -30.94 -13.66
N LEU A 115 9.89 -30.57 -12.67
CA LEU A 115 10.13 -29.38 -11.87
C LEU A 115 11.37 -29.59 -10.98
N LYS A 116 12.37 -28.73 -11.14
CA LYS A 116 13.60 -28.73 -10.34
C LYS A 116 13.28 -28.57 -8.84
N PRO A 117 14.13 -29.09 -7.94
CA PRO A 117 14.08 -28.73 -6.53
C PRO A 117 14.17 -27.21 -6.33
N MET A 118 13.44 -26.67 -5.34
CA MET A 118 13.37 -25.21 -5.09
C MET A 118 14.75 -24.57 -4.87
N LYS A 119 15.68 -25.30 -4.25
CA LYS A 119 17.07 -24.85 -4.04
C LYS A 119 17.84 -24.63 -5.34
N ASP A 120 17.39 -25.22 -6.45
CA ASP A 120 18.03 -25.15 -7.75
C ASP A 120 17.29 -24.15 -8.68
N TRP A 121 16.34 -23.39 -8.15
CA TRP A 121 15.64 -22.34 -8.89
C TRP A 121 16.53 -21.09 -8.96
N PRO A 122 16.77 -20.54 -10.17
CA PRO A 122 17.49 -19.28 -10.29
C PRO A 122 16.75 -18.13 -9.60
N ASP A 123 17.47 -17.28 -8.86
CA ASP A 123 16.90 -16.17 -8.08
C ASP A 123 15.92 -15.29 -8.87
N GLY A 124 16.23 -15.02 -10.15
CA GLY A 124 15.38 -14.19 -11.02
C GLY A 124 13.97 -14.75 -11.20
N VAL A 125 13.83 -16.05 -11.48
CA VAL A 125 12.50 -16.68 -11.64
C VAL A 125 11.89 -17.04 -10.28
N ALA A 126 12.71 -17.37 -9.27
CA ALA A 126 12.26 -17.64 -7.91
C ALA A 126 11.55 -16.42 -7.29
N SER A 127 12.10 -15.21 -7.46
CA SER A 127 11.47 -13.94 -7.06
C SER A 127 10.07 -13.75 -7.67
N ALA A 128 9.82 -14.32 -8.85
CA ALA A 128 8.56 -14.20 -9.55
C ALA A 128 7.51 -15.24 -9.12
N VAL A 129 7.86 -16.20 -8.25
CA VAL A 129 6.92 -17.22 -7.76
C VAL A 129 6.00 -16.60 -6.71
N GLY A 130 4.70 -16.63 -6.98
CA GLY A 130 3.65 -16.16 -6.07
C GLY A 130 2.94 -17.26 -5.28
N GLY A 131 3.22 -18.54 -5.58
CA GLY A 131 2.72 -19.65 -4.79
C GLY A 131 3.16 -21.01 -5.33
N VAL A 132 3.33 -21.98 -4.42
CA VAL A 132 3.62 -23.38 -4.75
C VAL A 132 2.60 -24.24 -4.01
N GLU A 133 1.87 -25.07 -4.75
CA GLU A 133 0.95 -26.07 -4.20
C GLU A 133 1.56 -27.46 -4.46
N VAL A 134 1.73 -28.25 -3.40
CA VAL A 134 2.17 -29.65 -3.48
C VAL A 134 1.07 -30.51 -2.90
N VAL A 135 0.52 -31.41 -3.72
CA VAL A 135 -0.47 -32.39 -3.29
C VAL A 135 0.19 -33.75 -3.30
N GLU A 136 0.30 -34.35 -2.11
CA GLU A 136 0.69 -35.75 -1.94
C GLU A 136 -0.54 -36.63 -2.02
N MET A 137 -0.53 -37.61 -2.92
CA MET A 137 -1.58 -38.60 -3.07
C MET A 137 -0.97 -39.98 -2.88
N ALA A 138 -1.71 -40.88 -2.23
CA ALA A 138 -1.38 -42.31 -2.28
C ALA A 138 -1.48 -42.76 -3.73
N GLY A 139 -0.36 -43.11 -4.38
CA GLY A 139 -0.39 -43.44 -5.79
C GLY A 139 0.93 -43.92 -6.38
N GLY A 140 0.93 -45.17 -6.85
CA GLY A 140 2.04 -45.77 -7.60
C GLY A 140 2.52 -47.07 -6.97
N MET A 141 2.58 -48.13 -7.77
CA MET A 141 3.23 -49.39 -7.43
C MET A 141 4.53 -49.47 -8.23
N ASN A 142 5.67 -49.48 -7.55
CA ASN A 142 6.91 -49.94 -8.17
C ASN A 142 6.99 -51.46 -8.03
N ILE A 143 7.22 -52.14 -9.16
CA ILE A 143 7.53 -53.57 -9.18
C ILE A 143 9.06 -53.67 -9.10
N ASN A 144 9.58 -53.93 -7.90
CA ASN A 144 10.97 -54.34 -7.77
C ASN A 144 11.03 -55.84 -8.10
N GLY A 145 11.80 -56.19 -9.14
CA GLY A 145 12.03 -57.59 -9.51
C GLY A 145 12.45 -58.40 -8.28
N GLU A 146 11.75 -59.51 -8.06
CA GLU A 146 11.91 -60.52 -6.99
C GLU A 146 11.43 -60.20 -5.57
N SER A 147 10.99 -58.98 -5.19
CA SER A 147 10.64 -58.72 -3.76
C SER A 147 9.50 -57.72 -3.51
N GLY A 148 8.43 -57.80 -4.31
CA GLY A 148 7.13 -57.26 -3.92
C GLY A 148 6.89 -55.78 -4.28
N VAL A 149 5.60 -55.44 -4.24
CA VAL A 149 5.05 -54.13 -4.61
C VAL A 149 5.38 -53.11 -3.54
N SER A 150 6.12 -52.05 -3.88
CA SER A 150 6.28 -50.89 -2.99
C SER A 150 5.32 -49.77 -3.40
N HIS A 151 4.57 -49.25 -2.42
CA HIS A 151 3.80 -48.02 -2.59
C HIS A 151 4.75 -46.83 -2.61
N VAL A 152 4.64 -46.01 -3.64
CA VAL A 152 5.36 -44.73 -3.71
C VAL A 152 4.32 -43.61 -3.68
N PRO A 153 4.52 -42.52 -2.94
CA PRO A 153 3.64 -41.37 -3.00
C PRO A 153 3.78 -40.66 -4.35
N MET A 154 2.65 -40.27 -4.95
CA MET A 154 2.63 -39.42 -6.14
C MET A 154 2.43 -37.97 -5.72
N PHE A 155 3.22 -37.07 -6.30
CA PHE A 155 3.11 -35.64 -6.02
C PHE A 155 2.61 -34.89 -7.26
N THR A 156 1.55 -34.09 -7.09
CA THR A 156 1.20 -33.04 -8.04
C THR A 156 1.80 -31.72 -7.56
N LYS A 157 2.63 -31.08 -8.39
CA LYS A 157 3.24 -29.78 -8.09
C LYS A 157 2.68 -28.73 -9.04
N LYS A 158 2.17 -27.63 -8.48
CA LYS A 158 1.68 -26.47 -9.23
C LYS A 158 2.43 -25.24 -8.77
N VAL A 159 2.98 -24.50 -9.73
CA VAL A 159 3.70 -23.24 -9.49
C VAL A 159 2.88 -22.10 -10.09
N LYS A 160 2.62 -21.08 -9.28
CA LYS A 160 1.97 -19.84 -9.70
C LYS A 160 3.00 -18.72 -9.70
N LEU A 161 3.06 -17.94 -10.77
CA LEU A 161 3.85 -16.72 -10.83
C LEU A 161 3.01 -15.50 -10.42
N TRP A 162 3.68 -14.44 -9.96
CA TRP A 162 3.08 -13.13 -9.78
C TRP A 162 2.56 -12.58 -11.11
N ASP A 163 1.59 -11.66 -11.04
CA ASP A 163 1.06 -11.02 -12.24
C ASP A 163 2.12 -10.12 -12.89
N LYS A 164 2.55 -10.55 -14.08
CA LYS A 164 3.54 -9.86 -14.90
C LYS A 164 3.01 -8.52 -15.41
N ASN A 165 1.71 -8.42 -15.71
CA ASN A 165 1.13 -7.22 -16.29
C ASN A 165 1.16 -6.05 -15.30
N SER A 166 0.82 -6.29 -14.02
CA SER A 166 0.95 -5.27 -12.97
C SER A 166 2.40 -4.81 -12.77
N ALA A 167 3.38 -5.72 -12.88
CA ALA A 167 4.79 -5.35 -12.79
C ALA A 167 5.21 -4.46 -13.96
N ILE A 168 4.82 -4.81 -15.19
CA ILE A 168 5.06 -4.00 -16.40
C ILE A 168 4.42 -2.62 -16.24
N GLU A 169 3.16 -2.54 -15.82
CA GLU A 169 2.46 -1.27 -15.67
C GLU A 169 3.16 -0.35 -14.65
N LYS A 170 3.62 -0.89 -13.52
CA LYS A 170 4.38 -0.14 -12.51
C LYS A 170 5.72 0.34 -13.07
N ALA A 171 6.41 -0.50 -13.83
CA ALA A 171 7.65 -0.12 -14.51
C ALA A 171 7.42 1.01 -15.54
N MET A 172 6.37 0.91 -16.36
CA MET A 172 5.98 1.93 -17.33
C MET A 172 5.68 3.29 -16.65
N LYS A 173 4.98 3.27 -15.50
CA LYS A 173 4.75 4.49 -14.69
C LYS A 173 6.05 5.11 -14.23
N HIS A 174 6.98 4.31 -13.71
CA HIS A 174 8.27 4.80 -13.22
C HIS A 174 9.13 5.37 -14.35
N LEU A 175 9.15 4.72 -15.52
CA LEU A 175 9.86 5.17 -16.72
C LEU A 175 9.17 6.36 -17.42
N GLY A 176 7.98 6.76 -16.96
CA GLY A 176 7.24 7.88 -17.53
C GLY A 176 6.62 7.61 -18.90
N MET A 177 6.48 6.34 -19.30
CA MET A 177 5.93 5.96 -20.61
C MET A 177 4.47 6.42 -20.80
N PHE A 178 3.71 6.55 -19.71
CA PHE A 178 2.35 7.10 -19.75
C PHE A 178 2.29 8.63 -19.85
N LYS A 179 3.43 9.34 -19.85
CA LYS A 179 3.43 10.80 -20.08
C LYS A 179 3.10 11.14 -21.54
N GLU A 180 3.48 10.31 -22.51
CA GLU A 180 3.21 10.54 -23.92
C GLU A 180 1.72 10.33 -24.27
N ASP A 181 1.06 9.34 -23.66
CA ASP A 181 -0.40 9.14 -23.77
C ASP A 181 -1.22 10.26 -23.11
N ASN A 182 -0.62 11.04 -22.21
CA ASN A 182 -1.28 12.15 -21.51
C ASN A 182 -1.38 13.43 -22.36
N ASN A 183 -0.84 13.43 -23.58
CA ASN A 183 -1.07 14.48 -24.59
C ASN A 183 -2.53 14.54 -25.08
N GLN A 184 -3.41 13.64 -24.62
CA GLN A 184 -4.87 13.83 -24.71
C GLN A 184 -5.41 14.95 -23.81
N LYS A 185 -4.57 15.63 -23.02
CA LYS A 185 -4.84 17.02 -22.66
C LYS A 185 -4.63 17.90 -23.90
N GLY A 186 -5.69 18.09 -24.69
CA GLY A 186 -5.67 19.11 -25.75
C GLY A 186 -5.30 20.50 -25.21
N LEU A 187 -5.14 21.49 -26.09
CA LEU A 187 -4.69 22.88 -25.82
C LEU A 187 -5.32 23.59 -24.58
N LEU A 188 -6.41 23.04 -24.04
CA LEU A 188 -7.20 23.54 -22.93
C LEU A 188 -7.01 22.76 -21.61
N GLY A 189 -6.19 21.69 -21.59
CA GLY A 189 -6.12 20.72 -20.48
C GLY A 189 -5.51 21.25 -19.17
N ASP A 190 -4.73 22.33 -19.26
CA ASP A 190 -4.15 23.01 -18.09
C ASP A 190 -4.89 24.30 -17.73
N LEU A 191 -5.95 24.64 -18.46
CA LEU A 191 -6.79 25.80 -18.14
C LEU A 191 -7.83 25.44 -17.06
N PRO A 192 -8.11 26.35 -16.11
CA PRO A 192 -9.23 26.18 -15.19
C PRO A 192 -10.54 25.94 -15.95
N ARG A 193 -11.38 25.03 -15.43
CA ARG A 193 -12.65 24.63 -16.07
C ARG A 193 -13.55 25.82 -16.47
N GLY A 194 -13.51 26.92 -15.70
CA GLY A 194 -14.23 28.15 -16.00
C GLY A 194 -13.74 28.85 -17.28
N THR A 195 -12.43 28.90 -17.49
CA THR A 195 -11.79 29.47 -18.69
C THR A 195 -12.13 28.63 -19.92
N VAL A 196 -12.09 27.31 -19.79
CA VAL A 196 -12.47 26.37 -20.85
C VAL A 196 -13.93 26.56 -21.27
N LYS A 197 -14.83 26.74 -20.29
CA LYS A 197 -16.26 27.00 -20.54
C LYS A 197 -16.49 28.33 -21.28
N ALA A 198 -15.81 29.39 -20.87
CA ALA A 198 -15.92 30.72 -21.50
C ALA A 198 -15.41 30.71 -22.97
N ILE A 199 -14.32 29.99 -23.24
CA ILE A 199 -13.80 29.83 -24.61
C ILE A 199 -14.80 29.08 -25.49
N MET A 200 -15.40 28.00 -24.98
CA MET A 200 -16.41 27.23 -25.72
C MET A 200 -17.69 28.03 -26.01
N GLU A 201 -18.19 28.81 -25.05
CA GLU A 201 -19.37 29.66 -25.24
C GLU A 201 -19.11 30.75 -26.28
N ARG A 202 -17.90 31.34 -26.27
CA ARG A 202 -17.52 32.37 -27.25
C ARG A 202 -17.40 31.83 -28.67
N LEU A 203 -16.86 30.62 -28.83
CA LEU A 203 -16.73 29.99 -30.15
C LEU A 203 -18.07 29.55 -30.74
N ARG A 204 -19.05 29.15 -29.92
CA ARG A 204 -20.42 28.82 -30.38
C ARG A 204 -21.23 30.03 -30.85
N GLY A 205 -20.81 31.24 -30.47
CA GLY A 205 -21.49 32.49 -30.83
C GLY A 205 -20.95 33.18 -32.08
N ILE A 206 -19.99 32.58 -32.79
CA ILE A 206 -19.44 33.14 -34.02
C ILE A 206 -20.24 32.56 -35.19
N PRO A 207 -21.04 33.36 -35.93
CA PRO A 207 -21.59 32.91 -37.20
C PRO A 207 -20.43 32.63 -38.17
N GLY A 208 -20.45 31.44 -38.77
CA GLY A 208 -19.43 30.96 -39.69
C GLY A 208 -19.35 31.76 -40.99
#